data_AF-W0TC40-F1
#
_entry.id   AF-W0TC40-F1
#
_cell.length_a   1.000
_cell.length_b   1.000
_cell.length_c   1.000
_cell.angle_alpha   90.00
_cell.angle_beta   90.00
_cell.angle_gamma   90.00
#
_symmetry.space_group_name_H-M   'P 1'
#
loop_
_entity.id
_entity.type
_entity.pdbx_description
1 polymer ?
#
loop_
_entity_poly.entity_id
_entity_poly.type
_entity_poly.pdbx_seq_one_letter_code
_entity_poly.pdbx_strand_id
1 'polypeptide(L)'
;MLQYRGLVVQGISLLFGWLVKVQPEIQQHPKPMAATTTEHMTTIPSPTDVGALANRINFHTRDMHNKINAYMSIKMAFAMRHGFIYRQGILAYYFVFHAIEQEIDRLLERAETAQEERVKGILQQFWCEEFRRSDKLVLDLQVLYHDEYPSGNELQEFLDTFEIPPQLQAFVDEIHANVAAEPYTILAYCHVLYLALFAGGRVMKSNLYRHIGLFPKFGHLSSKELVRRATNFFTFSDEGVDDENRLRWQYKRGYELATRQTLSEAEKLRVIEVATDIFEWNMKVVAEIGEINRAQLMGKFSYKLLSFISEEWKYSEKLTPEIKKIVVLAVVLFNMVLLYAILRRYLL
;
A
#
# COMPACT_ATOMS: atom_id res chain seq x y z
N MET A 1 -4.95 -33.93 6.72
CA MET A 1 -5.21 -32.58 7.26
C MET A 1 -3.96 -31.85 7.80
N LEU A 2 -2.74 -32.40 7.63
CA LEU A 2 -1.49 -31.81 8.15
C LEU A 2 -0.55 -31.23 7.06
N GLN A 3 -0.88 -31.37 5.78
CA GLN A 3 -0.08 -30.86 4.66
C GLN A 3 -0.37 -29.40 4.26
N TYR A 4 -1.48 -28.81 4.72
CA TYR A 4 -1.89 -27.43 4.38
C TYR A 4 -1.28 -26.34 5.27
N ARG A 5 -0.60 -26.71 6.37
CA ARG A 5 0.05 -25.75 7.29
C ARG A 5 1.46 -25.32 6.86
N GLY A 6 2.12 -26.08 5.97
CA GLY A 6 3.49 -25.77 5.49
C GLY A 6 3.55 -24.67 4.41
N LEU A 7 2.53 -24.56 3.56
CA LEU A 7 2.51 -23.63 2.42
C LEU A 7 2.21 -22.17 2.82
N VAL A 8 1.48 -21.95 3.92
CA VAL A 8 1.18 -20.59 4.42
C VAL A 8 2.42 -19.95 5.07
N VAL A 9 3.32 -20.75 5.65
CA VAL A 9 4.56 -20.27 6.28
C VAL A 9 5.65 -19.99 5.22
N GLN A 10 5.73 -20.80 4.15
CA GLN A 10 6.70 -20.57 3.06
C GLN A 10 6.35 -19.36 2.15
N GLY A 11 5.06 -19.06 1.95
CA GLY A 11 4.65 -17.85 1.21
C GLY A 11 4.95 -16.55 1.97
N ILE A 12 4.95 -16.60 3.31
CA ILE A 12 5.30 -15.47 4.17
C ILE A 12 6.82 -15.30 4.27
N SER A 13 7.63 -16.37 4.24
CA SER A 13 9.09 -16.24 4.16
C SER A 13 9.60 -15.54 2.88
N LEU A 14 8.83 -15.56 1.78
CA LEU A 14 9.15 -14.80 0.56
C LEU A 14 8.85 -13.30 0.68
N LEU A 15 7.99 -12.89 1.62
CA LEU A 15 7.78 -11.48 2.01
C LEU A 15 8.96 -10.92 2.83
N PHE A 16 9.75 -11.78 3.49
CA PHE A 16 10.84 -11.39 4.40
C PHE A 16 12.26 -11.50 3.80
N GLY A 17 12.43 -12.08 2.61
CA GLY A 17 13.75 -12.36 2.03
C GLY A 17 14.29 -11.35 1.01
N TRP A 18 13.46 -10.46 0.46
CA TRP A 18 13.86 -9.71 -0.75
C TRP A 18 14.72 -8.47 -0.49
N LEU A 19 14.74 -7.93 0.74
CA LEU A 19 15.59 -6.79 1.11
C LEU A 19 16.96 -7.17 1.71
N VAL A 20 17.19 -8.45 2.05
CA VAL A 20 18.46 -8.93 2.61
C VAL A 20 19.30 -9.70 1.57
N LYS A 21 18.71 -10.16 0.46
CA LYS A 21 19.38 -11.06 -0.51
C LYS A 21 19.85 -10.41 -1.81
N VAL A 22 20.08 -9.10 -1.81
CA VAL A 22 20.87 -8.40 -2.86
C VAL A 22 22.22 -7.97 -2.26
N GLN A 23 22.98 -8.94 -1.79
CA GLN A 23 24.43 -8.87 -1.69
C GLN A 23 24.98 -10.14 -2.33
N PRO A 24 25.44 -10.11 -3.60
CA PRO A 24 26.42 -11.09 -4.01
C PRO A 24 27.74 -10.76 -3.30
N GLU A 25 28.24 -11.68 -2.50
CA GLU A 25 29.66 -11.74 -2.14
C GLU A 25 30.48 -11.73 -3.43
N ILE A 26 31.04 -10.58 -3.79
CA ILE A 26 32.07 -10.50 -4.81
C ILE A 26 33.40 -10.51 -4.06
N GLN A 27 34.04 -11.67 -4.08
CA GLN A 27 35.41 -11.87 -3.62
C GLN A 27 36.33 -10.83 -4.27
N GLN A 28 37.07 -10.11 -3.43
CA GLN A 28 38.06 -9.12 -3.82
C GLN A 28 39.29 -9.82 -4.43
N HIS A 29 39.62 -9.46 -5.67
CA HIS A 29 41.01 -9.49 -6.14
C HIS A 29 41.32 -8.13 -6.82
N PRO A 30 42.45 -7.47 -6.47
CA PRO A 30 42.71 -6.10 -6.90
C PRO A 30 43.46 -6.06 -8.23
N LYS A 31 43.11 -5.11 -9.10
CA LYS A 31 44.00 -4.55 -10.13
C LYS A 31 43.72 -3.05 -10.34
N PRO A 32 44.73 -2.28 -10.79
CA PRO A 32 45.07 -1.00 -10.17
C PRO A 32 44.48 0.22 -10.88
N MET A 33 44.58 1.35 -10.16
CA MET A 33 44.10 2.68 -10.54
C MET A 33 44.59 3.14 -11.91
N ALA A 34 43.66 3.69 -12.69
CA ALA A 34 43.90 4.78 -13.61
C ALA A 34 42.70 5.73 -13.56
N ALA A 35 42.99 7.03 -13.41
CA ALA A 35 42.01 8.09 -13.32
C ALA A 35 41.29 8.31 -14.65
N THR A 36 39.97 8.42 -14.65
CA THR A 36 39.22 9.13 -15.70
C THR A 36 37.95 9.75 -15.10
N THR A 37 38.05 11.04 -14.83
CA THR A 37 36.96 11.94 -14.48
C THR A 37 36.09 12.16 -15.72
N THR A 38 34.98 11.40 -15.88
CA THR A 38 33.73 11.73 -16.65
C THR A 38 32.90 10.48 -17.05
N GLU A 39 32.70 9.48 -16.19
CA GLU A 39 31.84 8.31 -16.51
C GLU A 39 30.75 7.97 -15.48
N HIS A 40 30.44 8.86 -14.54
CA HIS A 40 29.45 8.58 -13.48
C HIS A 40 27.98 8.94 -13.80
N MET A 41 27.62 9.24 -15.06
CA MET A 41 26.31 9.83 -15.41
C MET A 41 25.28 8.90 -16.09
N THR A 42 25.48 7.57 -16.15
CA THR A 42 24.61 6.69 -16.96
C THR A 42 24.05 5.45 -16.26
N THR A 43 24.38 5.18 -15.00
CA THR A 43 23.99 3.94 -14.30
C THR A 43 23.17 4.21 -13.04
N ILE A 44 22.22 3.32 -12.71
CA ILE A 44 21.49 3.37 -11.44
C ILE A 44 22.52 3.32 -10.31
N PRO A 45 22.43 4.23 -9.32
CA PRO A 45 23.40 4.30 -8.24
C PRO A 45 23.44 3.01 -7.44
N SER A 46 24.62 2.64 -6.96
CA SER A 46 24.77 1.57 -5.98
C SER A 46 23.82 1.82 -4.80
N PRO A 47 23.21 0.80 -4.18
CA PRO A 47 22.41 0.97 -2.95
C PRO A 47 23.13 1.70 -1.81
N THR A 48 24.46 1.74 -1.85
CA THR A 48 25.33 2.43 -0.88
C THR A 48 25.70 3.86 -1.27
N ASP A 49 25.24 4.36 -2.43
CA ASP A 49 25.50 5.74 -2.84
C ASP A 49 24.66 6.70 -1.99
N VAL A 50 25.32 7.37 -1.07
CA VAL A 50 24.72 8.37 -0.17
C VAL A 50 24.41 9.70 -0.86
N GLY A 51 24.89 9.92 -2.09
CA GLY A 51 24.52 11.08 -2.90
C GLY A 51 23.14 10.95 -3.55
N ALA A 52 22.67 9.70 -3.69
CA ALA A 52 21.39 9.36 -4.29
C ALA A 52 20.23 9.59 -3.33
N LEU A 53 19.31 10.49 -3.69
CA LEU A 53 18.15 10.83 -2.84
C LEU A 53 17.28 9.60 -2.57
N ALA A 54 17.05 8.77 -3.58
CA ALA A 54 16.28 7.55 -3.48
C ALA A 54 16.85 6.58 -2.42
N ASN A 55 18.17 6.43 -2.37
CA ASN A 55 18.83 5.57 -1.38
C ASN A 55 18.73 6.15 0.03
N ARG A 56 18.89 7.48 0.17
CA ARG A 56 18.74 8.17 1.45
C ARG A 56 17.31 7.99 1.99
N ILE A 57 16.28 8.19 1.16
CA ILE A 57 14.89 7.95 1.56
C ILE A 57 14.72 6.52 2.07
N ASN A 58 15.21 5.52 1.32
CA ASN A 58 15.11 4.11 1.72
C ASN A 58 15.82 3.82 3.06
N PHE A 59 16.98 4.44 3.30
CA PHE A 59 17.73 4.28 4.53
C PHE A 59 16.97 4.90 5.72
N HIS A 60 16.52 6.15 5.59
CA HIS A 60 15.85 6.88 6.66
C HIS A 60 14.45 6.35 6.97
N THR A 61 13.76 5.78 5.99
CA THR A 61 12.39 5.26 6.18
C THR A 61 12.34 3.75 6.44
N ARG A 62 13.48 3.06 6.51
CA ARG A 62 13.54 1.59 6.61
C ARG A 62 12.72 1.01 7.76
N ASP A 63 12.84 1.59 8.95
CA ASP A 63 12.18 1.07 10.14
C ASP A 63 10.67 1.32 10.11
N MET A 64 10.26 2.49 9.60
CA MET A 64 8.86 2.83 9.33
C MET A 64 8.25 1.93 8.25
N HIS A 65 8.98 1.68 7.16
CA HIS A 65 8.61 0.74 6.11
C HIS A 65 8.38 -0.67 6.67
N ASN A 66 9.29 -1.17 7.50
CA ASN A 66 9.15 -2.49 8.13
C ASN A 66 7.91 -2.55 9.04
N LYS A 67 7.70 -1.51 9.86
CA LYS A 67 6.56 -1.40 10.76
C LYS A 67 5.23 -1.38 9.99
N ILE A 68 5.12 -0.53 8.98
CA ILE A 68 3.89 -0.44 8.19
C ILE A 68 3.65 -1.70 7.37
N ASN A 69 4.70 -2.32 6.82
CA ASN A 69 4.55 -3.53 6.02
C ASN A 69 4.01 -4.68 6.88
N ALA A 70 4.48 -4.82 8.12
CA ALA A 70 3.94 -5.78 9.07
C ALA A 70 2.46 -5.47 9.41
N TYR A 71 2.16 -4.21 9.71
CA TYR A 71 0.81 -3.77 10.03
C TYR A 71 -0.18 -3.98 8.87
N MET A 72 0.19 -3.53 7.67
CA MET A 72 -0.57 -3.69 6.43
C MET A 72 -0.75 -5.15 6.08
N SER A 73 0.25 -6.00 6.27
CA SER A 73 0.13 -7.44 6.01
C SER A 73 -0.95 -8.08 6.88
N ILE A 74 -1.01 -7.74 8.17
CA ILE A 74 -2.03 -8.24 9.10
C ILE A 74 -3.41 -7.72 8.70
N LYS A 75 -3.53 -6.40 8.46
CA LYS A 75 -4.80 -5.77 8.07
C LYS A 75 -5.30 -6.26 6.71
N MET A 76 -4.39 -6.52 5.77
CA MET A 76 -4.72 -7.10 4.49
C MET A 76 -5.19 -8.54 4.64
N ALA A 77 -4.46 -9.39 5.38
CA ALA A 77 -4.89 -10.77 5.62
C ALA A 77 -6.31 -10.87 6.20
N PHE A 78 -6.70 -9.86 6.97
CA PHE A 78 -8.06 -9.66 7.45
C PHE A 78 -9.03 -9.17 6.37
N ALA A 79 -8.70 -8.07 5.67
CA ALA A 79 -9.51 -7.50 4.59
C ALA A 79 -9.80 -8.50 3.46
N MET A 80 -8.86 -9.41 3.17
CA MET A 80 -9.01 -10.47 2.18
C MET A 80 -10.13 -11.48 2.48
N ARG A 81 -10.67 -11.47 3.71
CA ARG A 81 -11.81 -12.29 4.12
C ARG A 81 -13.12 -11.52 4.10
N HIS A 82 -13.05 -10.20 3.98
CA HIS A 82 -14.17 -9.28 4.11
C HIS A 82 -14.09 -8.21 3.01
N GLY A 83 -14.69 -8.48 1.85
CA GLY A 83 -14.62 -7.60 0.68
C GLY A 83 -15.01 -6.14 0.94
N PHE A 84 -15.94 -5.90 1.87
CA PHE A 84 -16.34 -4.54 2.27
C PHE A 84 -15.21 -3.74 2.98
N ILE A 85 -14.28 -4.43 3.65
CA ILE A 85 -13.09 -3.82 4.27
C ILE A 85 -12.05 -3.51 3.19
N TYR A 86 -11.82 -4.48 2.30
CA TYR A 86 -10.86 -4.33 1.21
C TYR A 86 -11.19 -3.11 0.33
N ARG A 87 -12.45 -2.97 -0.08
CA ARG A 87 -12.88 -1.84 -0.93
C ARG A 87 -12.74 -0.48 -0.25
N GLN A 88 -12.87 -0.38 1.08
CA GLN A 88 -12.62 0.87 1.80
C GLN A 88 -11.13 1.25 1.78
N GLY A 89 -10.23 0.26 1.84
CA GLY A 89 -8.80 0.50 1.63
C GLY A 89 -8.51 1.05 0.23
N ILE A 90 -9.12 0.44 -0.80
CA ILE A 90 -9.00 0.92 -2.19
C ILE A 90 -9.57 2.34 -2.34
N LEU A 91 -10.73 2.62 -1.73
CA LEU A 91 -11.34 3.95 -1.73
C LEU A 91 -10.44 5.01 -1.06
N ALA A 92 -9.82 4.67 0.06
CA ALA A 92 -8.90 5.59 0.72
C ALA A 92 -7.67 5.90 -0.14
N TYR A 93 -7.09 4.89 -0.79
CA TYR A 93 -5.98 5.11 -1.71
C TYR A 93 -6.40 5.88 -2.97
N TYR A 94 -7.66 5.79 -3.43
CA TYR A 94 -8.15 6.65 -4.51
C TYR A 94 -7.96 8.12 -4.17
N PHE A 95 -8.44 8.58 -3.01
CA PHE A 95 -8.30 9.99 -2.63
C PHE A 95 -6.83 10.42 -2.48
N VAL A 96 -5.97 9.56 -1.92
CA VAL A 96 -4.53 9.86 -1.78
C VAL A 96 -3.85 10.01 -3.15
N PHE A 97 -4.03 9.04 -4.05
CA PHE A 97 -3.41 9.09 -5.38
C PHE A 97 -4.03 10.17 -6.25
N HIS A 98 -5.32 10.47 -6.09
CA HIS A 98 -5.99 11.56 -6.79
C HIS A 98 -5.42 12.92 -6.40
N ALA A 99 -5.22 13.18 -5.10
CA ALA A 99 -4.60 14.42 -4.63
C ALA A 99 -3.17 14.60 -5.17
N ILE A 100 -2.37 13.53 -5.16
CA ILE A 100 -1.00 13.56 -5.70
C ILE A 100 -1.01 13.85 -7.20
N GLU A 101 -1.89 13.19 -7.95
CA GLU A 101 -1.97 13.36 -9.40
C GLU A 101 -2.51 14.72 -9.81
N GLN A 102 -3.45 15.30 -9.05
CA GLN A 102 -3.86 16.68 -9.21
C GLN A 102 -2.69 17.66 -9.07
N GLU A 103 -1.82 17.46 -8.08
CA GLU A 103 -0.63 18.29 -7.89
C GLU A 103 0.42 18.09 -8.98
N ILE A 104 0.61 16.85 -9.46
CA ILE A 104 1.50 16.57 -10.59
C ILE A 104 0.98 17.26 -11.85
N ASP A 105 -0.30 17.13 -12.16
CA ASP A 105 -0.93 17.77 -13.32
C ASP A 105 -0.79 19.28 -13.24
N ARG A 106 -1.10 19.87 -12.07
CA ARG A 106 -0.93 21.31 -11.82
C ARG A 106 0.50 21.76 -12.08
N LEU A 107 1.51 21.05 -11.55
CA LEU A 107 2.92 21.38 -11.74
C LEU A 107 3.36 21.22 -13.21
N LEU A 108 2.89 20.20 -13.91
CA LEU A 108 3.26 19.96 -15.31
C LEU A 108 2.61 20.98 -16.26
N GLU A 109 1.35 21.35 -16.03
CA GLU A 109 0.57 22.21 -16.90
C GLU A 109 0.71 23.70 -16.57
N ARG A 110 0.77 24.04 -15.28
CA ARG A 110 0.59 25.41 -14.74
C ARG A 110 1.62 25.75 -13.67
N ALA A 111 2.88 25.39 -13.88
CA ALA A 111 3.96 25.94 -13.06
C ALA A 111 4.03 27.47 -13.23
N GLU A 112 3.98 28.22 -12.12
CA GLU A 112 3.96 29.67 -12.12
C GLU A 112 5.26 30.27 -11.55
N THR A 113 5.88 29.56 -10.60
CA THR A 113 7.12 30.01 -9.95
C THR A 113 8.36 29.36 -10.56
N ALA A 114 9.52 29.99 -10.39
CA ALA A 114 10.80 29.41 -10.82
C ALA A 114 11.11 28.06 -10.15
N GLN A 115 10.63 27.87 -8.93
CA GLN A 115 10.77 26.59 -8.20
C GLN A 115 9.88 25.51 -8.81
N GLU A 116 8.63 25.84 -9.16
CA GLU A 116 7.71 24.92 -9.82
C GLU A 116 8.20 24.55 -11.21
N GLU A 117 8.70 25.50 -12.01
CA GLU A 117 9.27 25.22 -13.32
C GLU A 117 10.48 24.28 -13.23
N ARG A 118 11.29 24.43 -12.18
CA ARG A 118 12.38 23.49 -11.90
C ARG A 118 11.85 22.09 -11.55
N VAL A 119 10.82 22.01 -10.71
CA VAL A 119 10.21 20.71 -10.32
C VAL A 119 9.51 20.04 -11.50
N LYS A 120 8.82 20.80 -12.34
CA LYS A 120 8.28 20.34 -13.63
C LYS A 120 9.37 19.72 -14.49
N GLY A 121 10.52 20.39 -14.62
CA GLY A 121 11.69 19.84 -15.31
C GLY A 121 12.19 18.52 -14.72
N ILE A 122 12.12 18.34 -13.39
CA ILE A 122 12.45 17.06 -12.73
C ILE A 122 11.39 16.00 -13.04
N LEU A 123 10.10 16.31 -12.89
CA LEU A 123 8.99 15.39 -13.13
C LEU A 123 9.01 14.84 -14.56
N GLN A 124 9.26 15.70 -15.56
CA GLN A 124 9.35 15.31 -16.97
C GLN A 124 10.44 14.27 -17.28
N GLN A 125 11.42 14.07 -16.39
CA GLN A 125 12.47 13.06 -16.59
C GLN A 125 12.03 11.63 -16.21
N PHE A 126 10.98 11.49 -15.40
CA PHE A 126 10.63 10.18 -14.85
C PHE A 126 9.14 9.91 -14.75
N TRP A 127 8.27 10.90 -14.84
CA TRP A 127 6.82 10.73 -14.78
C TRP A 127 6.25 10.42 -16.15
N CYS A 128 5.36 9.42 -16.23
CA CYS A 128 4.62 9.05 -17.44
C CYS A 128 3.21 8.55 -17.10
N GLU A 129 2.34 8.52 -18.10
CA GLU A 129 0.92 8.18 -17.98
C GLU A 129 0.69 6.78 -17.39
N GLU A 130 1.56 5.82 -17.71
CA GLU A 130 1.49 4.45 -17.22
C GLU A 130 1.62 4.37 -15.68
N PHE A 131 2.15 5.40 -15.02
CA PHE A 131 2.24 5.45 -13.56
C PHE A 131 0.95 5.90 -12.88
N ARG A 132 0.08 6.64 -13.57
CA ARG A 132 -1.17 7.16 -12.97
C ARG A 132 -2.02 6.05 -12.40
N ARG A 133 -2.48 6.21 -11.16
CA ARG A 133 -3.21 5.23 -10.37
C ARG A 133 -4.66 5.64 -10.11
N SER A 134 -5.00 6.93 -10.12
CA SER A 134 -6.37 7.37 -9.78
C SER A 134 -7.41 6.72 -10.68
N ASP A 135 -7.22 6.78 -12.00
CA ASP A 135 -8.15 6.16 -12.95
C ASP A 135 -8.18 4.63 -12.81
N LYS A 136 -7.03 4.02 -12.50
CA LYS A 136 -6.94 2.58 -12.25
C LYS A 136 -7.70 2.19 -10.98
N LEU A 137 -7.67 3.03 -9.95
CA LEU A 137 -8.44 2.85 -8.72
C LEU A 137 -9.95 3.03 -8.98
N VAL A 138 -10.36 3.96 -9.83
CA VAL A 138 -11.77 4.09 -10.26
C VAL A 138 -12.25 2.81 -10.94
N LEU A 139 -11.45 2.22 -11.83
CA LEU A 139 -11.78 0.93 -12.46
C LEU A 139 -11.93 -0.19 -11.43
N ASP A 140 -11.04 -0.26 -10.43
CA ASP A 140 -11.15 -1.24 -9.35
C ASP A 140 -12.40 -1.01 -8.48
N LEU A 141 -12.70 0.26 -8.16
CA LEU A 141 -13.88 0.66 -7.38
C LEU A 141 -15.19 0.35 -8.11
N GLN A 142 -15.23 0.50 -9.44
CA GLN A 142 -16.38 0.12 -10.26
C GLN A 142 -16.75 -1.34 -10.10
N VAL A 143 -15.75 -2.22 -9.97
CA VAL A 143 -15.99 -3.64 -9.71
C VAL A 143 -16.37 -3.87 -8.25
N LEU A 144 -15.69 -3.22 -7.31
CA LEU A 144 -15.84 -3.46 -5.87
C LEU A 144 -17.13 -2.91 -5.26
N TYR A 145 -17.70 -1.87 -5.88
CA TYR A 145 -18.95 -1.24 -5.47
C TYR A 145 -20.09 -1.49 -6.44
N HIS A 146 -19.95 -2.43 -7.39
CA HIS A 146 -20.95 -2.66 -8.44
C HIS A 146 -22.37 -2.92 -7.90
N ASP A 147 -22.49 -3.61 -6.77
CA ASP A 147 -23.80 -3.92 -6.16
C ASP A 147 -24.50 -2.65 -5.62
N GLU A 148 -23.74 -1.61 -5.25
CA GLU A 148 -24.25 -0.32 -4.77
C GLU A 148 -24.34 0.74 -5.87
N TYR A 149 -23.35 0.77 -6.77
CA TYR A 149 -23.21 1.73 -7.87
C TYR A 149 -22.95 0.98 -9.19
N PRO A 150 -24.02 0.46 -9.84
CA PRO A 150 -23.88 -0.36 -11.04
C PRO A 150 -23.26 0.36 -12.24
N SER A 151 -23.43 1.68 -12.32
CA SER A 151 -22.90 2.52 -13.41
C SER A 151 -21.73 3.40 -12.98
N GLY A 152 -20.92 3.84 -13.96
CA GLY A 152 -19.82 4.77 -13.72
C GLY A 152 -20.26 6.14 -13.24
N ASN A 153 -21.43 6.61 -13.67
CA ASN A 153 -21.95 7.92 -13.25
C ASN A 153 -22.38 7.89 -11.78
N GLU A 154 -23.05 6.82 -11.33
CA GLU A 154 -23.43 6.65 -9.93
C GLU A 154 -22.19 6.50 -9.03
N LEU A 155 -21.17 5.78 -9.50
CA LEU A 155 -19.91 5.68 -8.77
C LEU A 155 -19.24 7.06 -8.66
N GLN A 156 -19.20 7.82 -9.75
CA GLN A 156 -18.59 9.15 -9.74
C GLN A 156 -19.33 10.10 -8.79
N GLU A 157 -20.67 10.12 -8.82
CA GLU A 157 -21.48 10.90 -7.88
C GLU A 157 -21.19 10.50 -6.42
N PHE A 158 -21.03 9.21 -6.16
CA PHE A 158 -20.61 8.73 -4.85
C PHE A 158 -19.21 9.25 -4.46
N LEU A 159 -18.22 9.19 -5.36
CA LEU A 159 -16.87 9.68 -5.08
C LEU A 159 -16.85 11.19 -4.81
N ASP A 160 -17.62 11.95 -5.58
CA ASP A 160 -17.70 13.42 -5.47
C ASP A 160 -18.41 13.87 -4.18
N THR A 161 -19.33 13.05 -3.66
CA THR A 161 -20.12 13.36 -2.45
C THR A 161 -19.66 12.58 -1.21
N PHE A 162 -18.62 11.77 -1.33
CA PHE A 162 -18.12 10.94 -0.24
C PHE A 162 -17.58 11.80 0.90
N GLU A 163 -18.12 11.61 2.11
CA GLU A 163 -17.58 12.23 3.31
C GLU A 163 -16.27 11.55 3.70
N ILE A 164 -15.16 12.19 3.33
CA ILE A 164 -13.81 11.68 3.58
C ILE A 164 -13.57 11.64 5.10
N PRO A 165 -13.16 10.49 5.67
CA PRO A 165 -12.80 10.38 7.08
C PRO A 165 -11.71 11.38 7.52
N PRO A 166 -11.74 11.89 8.77
CA PRO A 166 -10.87 12.99 9.21
C PRO A 166 -9.36 12.78 9.00
N GLN A 167 -8.80 11.60 9.28
CA GLN A 167 -7.36 11.36 9.08
C GLN A 167 -7.02 11.25 7.59
N LEU A 168 -7.90 10.67 6.78
CA LEU A 168 -7.73 10.65 5.33
C LEU A 168 -7.82 12.05 4.72
N GLN A 169 -8.80 12.86 5.13
CA GLN A 169 -8.95 14.24 4.69
C GLN A 169 -7.70 15.04 5.07
N ALA A 170 -7.25 14.93 6.32
CA ALA A 170 -6.04 15.62 6.76
C ALA A 170 -4.80 15.21 5.95
N PHE A 171 -4.70 13.94 5.53
CA PHE A 171 -3.60 13.52 4.66
C PHE A 171 -3.70 14.10 3.25
N VAL A 172 -4.91 14.16 2.68
CA VAL A 172 -5.17 14.81 1.39
C VAL A 172 -4.82 16.30 1.45
N ASP A 173 -5.28 17.00 2.48
CA ASP A 173 -4.98 18.41 2.69
C ASP A 173 -3.47 18.65 2.86
N GLU A 174 -2.79 17.75 3.58
CA GLU A 174 -1.34 17.81 3.79
C GLU A 174 -0.54 17.60 2.49
N ILE A 175 -1.04 16.78 1.55
CA ILE A 175 -0.45 16.62 0.21
C ILE A 175 -0.48 17.96 -0.53
N HIS A 176 -1.66 18.57 -0.63
CA HIS A 176 -1.83 19.86 -1.30
C HIS A 176 -1.01 20.97 -0.63
N ALA A 177 -1.04 21.03 0.71
CA ALA A 177 -0.33 22.03 1.48
C ALA A 177 1.20 21.94 1.31
N ASN A 178 1.77 20.73 1.38
CA ASN A 178 3.21 20.54 1.21
C ASN A 178 3.67 20.90 -0.19
N VAL A 179 2.92 20.52 -1.23
CA VAL A 179 3.31 20.80 -2.61
C VAL A 179 3.13 22.29 -2.95
N ALA A 180 2.09 22.94 -2.43
CA ALA A 180 1.90 24.38 -2.61
C ALA A 180 3.00 25.21 -1.92
N ALA A 181 3.41 24.82 -0.71
CA ALA A 181 4.46 25.51 0.02
C ALA A 181 5.87 25.21 -0.53
N GLU A 182 6.14 23.94 -0.84
CA GLU A 182 7.44 23.43 -1.24
C GLU A 182 7.27 22.42 -2.38
N PRO A 183 7.17 22.86 -3.65
CA PRO A 183 6.83 22.01 -4.80
C PRO A 183 7.66 20.72 -4.96
N TYR A 184 8.93 20.71 -4.55
CA TYR A 184 9.79 19.54 -4.64
C TYR A 184 9.37 18.40 -3.69
N THR A 185 8.52 18.65 -2.70
CA THR A 185 8.01 17.63 -1.77
C THR A 185 7.17 16.57 -2.49
N ILE A 186 6.61 16.89 -3.67
CA ILE A 186 5.92 15.92 -4.54
C ILE A 186 6.76 14.67 -4.80
N LEU A 187 8.10 14.83 -4.84
CA LEU A 187 9.06 13.76 -5.09
C LEU A 187 9.04 12.69 -3.99
N ALA A 188 8.74 13.08 -2.73
CA ALA A 188 8.57 12.15 -1.63
C ALA A 188 7.39 11.19 -1.88
N TYR A 189 6.24 11.73 -2.30
CA TYR A 189 5.04 10.96 -2.62
C TYR A 189 5.27 10.03 -3.81
N CYS A 190 5.87 10.55 -4.88
CA CYS A 190 6.28 9.78 -6.04
C CYS A 190 7.18 8.60 -5.62
N HIS A 191 8.23 8.84 -4.83
CA HIS A 191 9.14 7.79 -4.37
C HIS A 191 8.46 6.78 -3.43
N VAL A 192 7.82 7.23 -2.36
CA VAL A 192 7.30 6.34 -1.31
C VAL A 192 6.09 5.54 -1.78
N LEU A 193 5.15 6.15 -2.51
CA LEU A 193 3.89 5.50 -2.86
C LEU A 193 3.97 4.75 -4.19
N TYR A 194 4.54 5.31 -5.26
CA TYR A 194 4.56 4.65 -6.57
C TYR A 194 5.62 3.54 -6.66
N LEU A 195 6.84 3.77 -6.15
CA LEU A 195 7.86 2.71 -6.16
C LEU A 195 7.50 1.53 -5.26
N ALA A 196 6.72 1.77 -4.19
CA ALA A 196 6.19 0.69 -3.36
C ALA A 196 5.26 -0.22 -4.16
N LEU A 197 4.45 0.32 -5.09
CA LEU A 197 3.56 -0.49 -5.92
C LEU A 197 4.30 -1.41 -6.89
N PHE A 198 5.44 -1.01 -7.45
CA PHE A 198 6.27 -1.87 -8.31
C PHE A 198 6.82 -3.11 -7.60
N ALA A 199 7.04 -3.03 -6.29
CA ALA A 199 7.55 -4.14 -5.49
C ALA A 199 6.40 -4.88 -4.77
N GLY A 200 5.69 -4.18 -3.89
CA GLY A 200 4.62 -4.74 -3.06
C GLY A 200 3.34 -5.05 -3.83
N GLY A 201 3.03 -4.31 -4.89
CA GLY A 201 1.80 -4.49 -5.68
C GLY A 201 1.72 -5.86 -6.37
N ARG A 202 2.85 -6.40 -6.84
CA ARG A 202 2.92 -7.75 -7.41
C ARG A 202 2.54 -8.83 -6.40
N VAL A 203 3.01 -8.68 -5.15
CA VAL A 203 2.67 -9.58 -4.05
C VAL A 203 1.18 -9.43 -3.70
N MET A 204 0.68 -8.21 -3.66
CA MET A 204 -0.74 -7.93 -3.40
C MET A 204 -1.64 -8.59 -4.45
N LYS A 205 -1.35 -8.36 -5.74
CA LYS A 205 -2.07 -8.96 -6.87
C LYS A 205 -2.09 -10.49 -6.78
N SER A 206 -0.95 -11.12 -6.48
CA SER A 206 -0.85 -12.58 -6.26
C SER A 206 -1.69 -13.08 -5.07
N ASN A 207 -1.82 -12.30 -4.00
CA ASN A 207 -2.74 -12.62 -2.91
C ASN A 207 -4.21 -12.51 -3.38
N LEU A 208 -4.58 -11.46 -4.11
CA LEU A 208 -5.95 -11.24 -4.60
C LEU A 208 -6.44 -12.38 -5.50
N TYR A 209 -5.56 -12.90 -6.36
CA TYR A 209 -5.85 -14.09 -7.17
C TYR A 209 -6.24 -15.32 -6.35
N ARG A 210 -5.77 -15.45 -5.11
CA ARG A 210 -6.06 -16.60 -4.23
C ARG A 210 -7.33 -16.44 -3.40
N HIS A 211 -7.94 -15.26 -3.40
CA HIS A 211 -9.07 -14.93 -2.52
C HIS A 211 -10.27 -14.35 -3.29
N ILE A 212 -10.59 -14.93 -4.45
CA ILE A 212 -11.65 -14.47 -5.36
C ILE A 212 -13.03 -14.23 -4.72
N GLY A 213 -13.32 -14.87 -3.58
CA GLY A 213 -14.56 -14.67 -2.81
C GLY A 213 -14.70 -13.29 -2.19
N LEU A 214 -13.70 -12.41 -2.32
CA LEU A 214 -13.75 -11.02 -1.87
C LEU A 214 -14.50 -10.09 -2.84
N PHE A 215 -14.61 -10.48 -4.11
CA PHE A 215 -15.22 -9.66 -5.17
C PHE A 215 -16.70 -10.00 -5.37
N PRO A 216 -17.54 -9.04 -5.84
CA PRO A 216 -18.90 -9.33 -6.26
C PRO A 216 -18.96 -10.42 -7.34
N LYS A 217 -20.04 -11.19 -7.36
CA LYS A 217 -20.18 -12.32 -8.29
C LYS A 217 -20.86 -11.87 -9.57
N PHE A 218 -20.08 -11.76 -10.64
CA PHE A 218 -20.60 -11.55 -11.99
C PHE A 218 -20.80 -12.90 -12.67
N GLY A 219 -22.04 -13.31 -12.89
CA GLY A 219 -22.36 -14.64 -13.47
C GLY A 219 -21.76 -14.91 -14.85
N HIS A 220 -21.30 -13.86 -15.55
CA HIS A 220 -20.69 -13.93 -16.88
C HIS A 220 -19.16 -13.83 -16.87
N LEU A 221 -18.51 -13.55 -15.73
CA LEU A 221 -17.04 -13.40 -15.66
C LEU A 221 -16.39 -14.62 -15.04
N SER A 222 -15.28 -15.05 -15.63
CA SER A 222 -14.40 -16.03 -14.98
C SER A 222 -13.70 -15.39 -13.78
N SER A 223 -13.27 -16.20 -12.80
CA SER A 223 -12.51 -15.70 -11.64
C SER A 223 -11.22 -14.98 -12.05
N LYS A 224 -10.57 -15.41 -13.13
CA LYS A 224 -9.37 -14.76 -13.67
C LYS A 224 -9.70 -13.38 -14.22
N GLU A 225 -10.80 -13.26 -14.95
CA GLU A 225 -11.26 -12.00 -15.53
C GLU A 225 -11.68 -11.01 -14.44
N LEU A 226 -12.35 -11.49 -13.40
CA LEU A 226 -12.75 -10.68 -12.26
C LEU A 226 -11.54 -10.08 -11.53
N VAL A 227 -10.52 -10.89 -11.22
CA VAL A 227 -9.30 -10.39 -10.58
C VAL A 227 -8.56 -9.42 -11.50
N ARG A 228 -8.50 -9.69 -12.81
CA ARG A 228 -7.89 -8.76 -13.77
C ARG A 228 -8.57 -7.39 -13.74
N ARG A 229 -9.90 -7.36 -13.70
CA ARG A 229 -10.70 -6.12 -13.68
C ARG A 229 -10.69 -5.39 -12.33
N ALA A 230 -10.23 -6.02 -11.26
CA ALA A 230 -10.23 -5.44 -9.91
C ALA A 230 -8.83 -5.35 -9.29
N THR A 231 -7.78 -5.40 -10.13
CA THR A 231 -6.37 -5.23 -9.72
C THR A 231 -5.63 -4.25 -10.63
N ASN A 232 -6.34 -3.32 -11.25
CA ASN A 232 -5.78 -2.30 -12.13
C ASN A 232 -4.80 -1.40 -11.35
N PHE A 233 -5.09 -1.07 -10.09
CA PHE A 233 -4.20 -0.28 -9.24
C PHE A 233 -2.78 -0.85 -9.17
N PHE A 234 -2.65 -2.18 -9.15
CA PHE A 234 -1.38 -2.89 -9.07
C PHE A 234 -0.81 -3.31 -10.44
N THR A 235 -1.41 -2.87 -11.53
CA THR A 235 -1.01 -3.26 -12.90
C THR A 235 -0.56 -2.01 -13.65
N PHE A 236 0.72 -1.97 -14.02
CA PHE A 236 1.30 -0.81 -14.71
C PHE A 236 1.36 -1.00 -16.22
N SER A 237 1.33 -2.26 -16.69
CA SER A 237 1.34 -2.58 -18.10
C SER A 237 0.53 -3.83 -18.40
N ASP A 238 -0.20 -3.79 -19.51
CA ASP A 238 -0.89 -4.95 -20.07
C ASP A 238 0.05 -5.86 -20.87
N GLU A 239 1.26 -5.38 -21.21
CA GLU A 239 2.30 -6.15 -21.92
C GLU A 239 3.01 -7.16 -21.00
N GLY A 240 2.84 -7.02 -19.68
CA GLY A 240 3.29 -7.98 -18.68
C GLY A 240 4.53 -7.55 -17.89
N VAL A 241 5.11 -8.52 -17.18
CA VAL A 241 6.10 -8.27 -16.11
C VAL A 241 7.40 -7.64 -16.61
N ASP A 242 7.85 -7.99 -17.82
CA ASP A 242 9.09 -7.45 -18.36
C ASP A 242 8.96 -5.96 -18.67
N ASP A 243 7.78 -5.55 -19.14
CA ASP A 243 7.49 -4.13 -19.37
C ASP A 243 7.34 -3.36 -18.04
N GLU A 244 6.66 -3.93 -17.05
CA GLU A 244 6.60 -3.32 -15.70
C GLU A 244 8.01 -3.14 -15.09
N ASN A 245 8.92 -4.10 -15.31
CA ASN A 245 10.31 -3.98 -14.87
C ASN A 245 11.06 -2.88 -15.64
N ARG A 246 10.81 -2.75 -16.95
CA ARG A 246 11.38 -1.68 -17.79
C ARG A 246 10.92 -0.31 -17.30
N LEU A 247 9.61 -0.14 -17.12
CA LEU A 247 8.99 1.08 -16.56
C LEU A 247 9.58 1.44 -15.20
N ARG A 248 9.69 0.47 -14.29
CA ARG A 248 10.33 0.67 -12.98
C ARG A 248 11.78 1.13 -13.10
N TRP A 249 12.53 0.55 -14.03
CA TRP A 249 13.94 0.90 -14.22
C TRP A 249 14.09 2.31 -14.78
N GLN A 250 13.27 2.68 -15.78
CA GLN A 250 13.22 4.03 -16.34
C GLN A 250 12.86 5.06 -15.27
N TYR A 251 11.83 4.79 -14.47
CA TYR A 251 11.46 5.63 -13.33
C TYR A 251 12.64 5.87 -12.40
N LYS A 252 13.27 4.80 -11.91
CA LYS A 252 14.37 4.90 -10.93
C LYS A 252 15.55 5.69 -11.47
N ARG A 253 15.90 5.45 -12.73
CA ARG A 253 16.99 6.16 -13.40
C ARG A 253 16.64 7.64 -13.58
N GLY A 254 15.46 7.95 -14.10
CA GLY A 254 15.03 9.33 -14.30
C GLY A 254 14.96 10.12 -13.00
N TYR A 255 14.33 9.54 -11.97
CA TYR A 255 14.20 10.15 -10.64
C TYR A 255 15.57 10.47 -10.04
N GLU A 256 16.51 9.53 -10.07
CA GLU A 256 17.85 9.77 -9.53
C GLU A 256 18.60 10.85 -10.31
N LEU A 257 18.69 10.72 -11.64
CA LEU A 257 19.44 11.67 -12.46
C LEU A 257 18.88 13.09 -12.31
N ALA A 258 17.55 13.22 -12.24
CA ALA A 258 16.88 14.49 -12.13
C ALA A 258 17.02 15.12 -10.73
N THR A 259 17.18 14.33 -9.66
CA THR A 259 17.24 14.86 -8.28
C THR A 259 18.65 15.07 -7.75
N ARG A 260 19.67 14.47 -8.39
CA ARG A 260 21.04 14.46 -7.86
C ARG A 260 21.66 15.85 -7.74
N GLN A 261 21.53 16.67 -8.78
CA GLN A 261 22.14 18.00 -8.86
C GLN A 261 21.11 19.14 -8.86
N THR A 262 19.85 18.84 -9.22
CA THR A 262 18.79 19.87 -9.33
C THR A 262 18.24 20.29 -7.98
N LEU A 263 18.38 19.46 -6.95
CA LEU A 263 17.98 19.76 -5.58
C LEU A 263 19.19 20.11 -4.72
N SER A 264 19.06 21.14 -3.91
CA SER A 264 19.97 21.46 -2.83
C SER A 264 19.88 20.43 -1.69
N GLU A 265 20.88 20.40 -0.82
CA GLU A 265 20.87 19.46 0.32
C GLU A 265 19.74 19.74 1.32
N ALA A 266 19.34 21.00 1.51
CA ALA A 266 18.20 21.33 2.37
C ALA A 266 16.89 20.76 1.81
N GLU A 267 16.68 20.88 0.49
CA GLU A 267 15.50 20.34 -0.18
C GLU A 267 15.48 18.80 -0.14
N LYS A 268 16.63 18.16 -0.33
CA LYS A 268 16.76 16.70 -0.17
C LYS A 268 16.40 16.24 1.24
N LEU A 269 16.85 16.95 2.27
CA LEU A 269 16.51 16.64 3.67
C LEU A 269 15.00 16.82 3.92
N ARG A 270 14.40 17.87 3.38
CA ARG A 270 12.95 18.09 3.47
C ARG A 270 12.15 17.00 2.75
N VAL A 271 12.58 16.56 1.57
CA VAL A 271 11.96 15.40 0.88
C VAL A 271 12.05 14.12 1.73
N ILE A 272 13.16 13.90 2.45
CA ILE A 272 13.30 12.74 3.35
C ILE A 272 12.38 12.85 4.56
N GLU A 273 12.18 14.06 5.10
CA GLU A 273 11.24 14.32 6.19
C GLU A 273 9.81 14.02 5.75
N VAL A 274 9.35 14.61 4.63
CA VAL A 274 8.02 14.33 4.08
C VAL A 274 7.86 12.85 3.74
N ALA A 275 8.91 12.19 3.25
CA ALA A 275 8.88 10.74 3.02
C ALA A 275 8.65 9.93 4.30
N THR A 276 9.14 10.41 5.44
CA THR A 276 8.90 9.81 6.76
C THR A 276 7.45 10.05 7.20
N ASP A 277 6.96 11.28 7.05
CA ASP A 277 5.58 11.65 7.38
C ASP A 277 4.55 10.84 6.60
N ILE A 278 4.81 10.51 5.33
CA ILE A 278 3.96 9.65 4.50
C ILE A 278 3.72 8.28 5.18
N PHE A 279 4.73 7.68 5.81
CA PHE A 279 4.55 6.41 6.52
C PHE A 279 3.66 6.56 7.75
N GLU A 280 3.78 7.67 8.48
CA GLU A 280 2.89 7.98 9.60
C GLU A 280 1.45 8.19 9.15
N TRP A 281 1.25 8.93 8.06
CA TRP A 281 -0.07 9.13 7.47
C TRP A 281 -0.71 7.82 7.02
N ASN A 282 0.04 6.95 6.32
CA ASN A 282 -0.50 5.64 5.95
C ASN A 282 -0.89 4.82 7.20
N MET A 283 -0.13 4.89 8.29
CA MET A 283 -0.51 4.24 9.56
C MET A 283 -1.81 4.82 10.14
N LYS A 284 -1.96 6.15 10.16
CA LYS A 284 -3.16 6.84 10.67
C LYS A 284 -4.40 6.49 9.86
N VAL A 285 -4.32 6.57 8.53
CA VAL A 285 -5.41 6.26 7.61
C VAL A 285 -5.87 4.80 7.76
N VAL A 286 -4.93 3.85 7.77
CA VAL A 286 -5.27 2.43 7.90
C VAL A 286 -5.87 2.13 9.29
N ALA A 287 -5.40 2.81 10.33
CA ALA A 287 -5.98 2.70 11.67
C ALA A 287 -7.42 3.25 11.70
N GLU A 288 -7.66 4.43 11.12
CA GLU A 288 -8.99 5.06 11.05
C GLU A 288 -10.00 4.17 10.30
N ILE A 289 -9.62 3.65 9.13
CA ILE A 289 -10.44 2.69 8.38
C ILE A 289 -10.73 1.44 9.23
N GLY A 290 -9.75 0.98 10.01
CA GLY A 290 -9.94 -0.12 10.95
C GLY A 290 -10.99 0.16 12.02
N GLU A 291 -11.00 1.37 12.58
CA GLU A 291 -12.00 1.81 13.57
C GLU A 291 -13.40 1.95 12.96
N ILE A 292 -13.51 2.55 11.77
CA ILE A 292 -14.78 2.70 11.04
C ILE A 292 -15.39 1.31 10.76
N ASN A 293 -14.59 0.38 10.23
CA ASN A 293 -15.03 -0.99 9.98
C ASN A 293 -15.51 -1.69 11.25
N ARG A 294 -14.77 -1.52 12.36
CA ARG A 294 -15.17 -2.09 13.65
C ARG A 294 -16.51 -1.52 14.11
N ALA A 295 -16.67 -0.20 14.07
CA ALA A 295 -17.92 0.46 14.49
C ALA A 295 -19.12 -0.01 13.66
N GLN A 296 -18.98 -0.05 12.32
CA GLN A 296 -20.04 -0.49 11.42
C GLN A 296 -20.46 -1.95 11.67
N LEU A 297 -19.52 -2.82 12.02
CA LEU A 297 -19.80 -4.22 12.34
C LEU A 297 -20.44 -4.39 13.72
N MET A 298 -19.96 -3.67 14.72
CA MET A 298 -20.53 -3.71 16.09
C MET A 298 -21.98 -3.22 16.11
N GLY A 299 -22.37 -2.32 15.20
CA GLY A 299 -23.75 -1.85 15.06
C GLY A 299 -24.71 -2.84 14.39
N LYS A 300 -24.23 -3.94 13.80
CA LYS A 300 -25.06 -4.94 13.10
C LYS A 300 -24.71 -6.34 13.61
N PHE A 301 -25.50 -6.87 14.56
CA PHE A 301 -25.33 -8.25 15.01
C PHE A 301 -25.52 -9.20 13.82
N SER A 302 -24.42 -9.78 13.35
CA SER A 302 -24.39 -10.56 12.11
C SER A 302 -23.29 -11.61 12.18
N TYR A 303 -23.38 -12.64 11.35
CA TYR A 303 -22.31 -13.63 11.21
C TYR A 303 -20.95 -12.98 10.87
N LYS A 304 -20.98 -11.87 10.10
CA LYS A 304 -19.79 -11.05 9.80
C LYS A 304 -19.13 -10.52 11.07
N LEU A 305 -19.92 -10.06 12.05
CA LEU A 305 -19.41 -9.60 13.35
C LEU A 305 -18.74 -10.73 14.14
N LEU A 306 -19.32 -11.92 14.18
CA LEU A 306 -18.72 -13.07 14.87
C LEU A 306 -17.40 -13.50 14.23
N SER A 307 -17.36 -13.56 12.89
CA SER A 307 -16.10 -13.84 12.17
C SER A 307 -15.07 -12.73 12.37
N PHE A 308 -15.50 -11.47 12.36
CA PHE A 308 -14.64 -10.30 12.61
C PHE A 308 -14.01 -10.38 14.00
N ILE A 309 -14.80 -10.61 15.05
CA ILE A 309 -14.30 -10.71 16.43
C ILE A 309 -13.34 -11.91 16.58
N SER A 310 -13.68 -13.06 15.99
CA SER A 310 -12.82 -14.25 16.04
C SER A 310 -11.46 -13.99 15.39
N GLU A 311 -11.45 -13.32 14.25
CA GLU A 311 -10.23 -13.00 13.52
C GLU A 311 -9.42 -11.88 14.19
N GLU A 312 -10.06 -10.80 14.63
CA GLU A 312 -9.39 -9.74 15.39
C GLU A 312 -8.79 -10.31 16.67
N TRP A 313 -9.47 -11.22 17.37
CA TRP A 313 -8.89 -11.94 18.51
C TRP A 313 -7.68 -12.78 18.08
N LYS A 314 -7.79 -13.55 17.00
CA LYS A 314 -6.68 -14.36 16.49
C LYS A 314 -5.43 -13.51 16.19
N TYR A 315 -5.60 -12.34 15.58
CA TYR A 315 -4.51 -11.48 15.12
C TYR A 315 -4.15 -10.33 16.07
N SER A 316 -4.89 -10.12 17.15
CA SER A 316 -4.59 -9.07 18.15
C SER A 316 -3.29 -9.37 18.90
N GLU A 317 -2.41 -8.38 18.96
CA GLU A 317 -1.18 -8.40 19.75
C GLU A 317 -1.39 -7.99 21.21
N LYS A 318 -2.59 -7.45 21.55
CA LYS A 318 -2.90 -6.97 22.91
C LYS A 318 -2.98 -8.10 23.95
N LEU A 319 -3.12 -9.35 23.51
CA LEU A 319 -3.21 -10.52 24.38
C LEU A 319 -2.13 -11.53 23.98
N THR A 320 -1.35 -11.98 24.96
CA THR A 320 -0.37 -13.05 24.72
C THR A 320 -1.07 -14.36 24.36
N PRO A 321 -0.42 -15.27 23.59
CA PRO A 321 -1.01 -16.55 23.22
C PRO A 321 -1.54 -17.36 24.41
N GLU A 322 -0.87 -17.29 25.56
CA GLU A 322 -1.29 -18.00 26.77
C GLU A 322 -2.55 -17.41 27.40
N ILE A 323 -2.68 -16.08 27.42
CA ILE A 323 -3.92 -15.42 27.88
C ILE A 323 -5.08 -15.78 26.95
N LYS A 324 -4.85 -15.85 25.62
CA LYS A 324 -5.88 -16.29 24.68
C LYS A 324 -6.38 -17.71 25.00
N LYS A 325 -5.49 -18.65 25.34
CA LYS A 325 -5.87 -20.03 25.73
C LYS A 325 -6.67 -20.06 27.04
N ILE A 326 -6.26 -19.30 28.05
CA ILE A 326 -6.95 -19.23 29.34
C ILE A 326 -8.38 -18.70 29.16
N VAL A 327 -8.56 -17.64 28.35
CA VAL A 327 -9.87 -17.07 28.06
C VAL A 327 -10.75 -18.09 27.32
N VAL A 328 -10.23 -18.80 26.32
CA VAL A 328 -10.99 -19.88 25.64
C VAL A 328 -11.40 -20.97 26.62
N LEU A 329 -10.50 -21.41 27.50
CA LEU A 329 -10.80 -22.42 28.52
C LEU A 329 -11.91 -21.95 29.46
N ALA A 330 -11.84 -20.70 29.93
CA ALA A 330 -12.85 -20.10 30.79
C ALA A 330 -14.22 -20.02 30.09
N VAL A 331 -14.27 -19.65 28.80
CA VAL A 331 -15.51 -19.62 28.02
C VAL A 331 -16.08 -21.02 27.83
N VAL A 332 -15.25 -22.04 27.55
CA VAL A 332 -15.70 -23.43 27.44
C VAL A 332 -16.28 -23.93 28.76
N LEU A 333 -15.58 -23.68 29.87
CA LEU A 333 -16.05 -24.05 31.21
C LEU A 333 -17.36 -23.35 31.57
N PHE A 334 -17.48 -22.05 31.27
CA PHE A 334 -18.71 -21.30 31.47
C PHE A 334 -19.88 -21.88 30.66
N ASN A 335 -19.67 -22.21 29.38
CA ASN A 335 -20.70 -22.83 28.55
C ASN A 335 -21.08 -24.23 29.06
N MET A 336 -20.12 -25.02 29.53
CA MET A 336 -20.38 -26.33 30.15
C MET A 336 -21.25 -26.19 31.41
N VAL A 337 -20.95 -25.22 32.28
CA VAL A 337 -21.73 -24.94 33.48
C VAL A 337 -23.15 -24.46 33.12
N LEU A 338 -23.28 -23.58 32.12
CA LEU A 338 -24.57 -23.10 31.64
C LEU A 338 -25.42 -24.25 31.07
N LEU A 339 -24.83 -25.09 30.22
CA LEU A 339 -25.49 -26.24 29.62
C LEU A 339 -25.92 -27.24 30.69
N TYR A 340 -25.06 -27.51 31.68
CA TYR A 340 -25.39 -28.35 32.83
C TYR A 340 -26.57 -27.77 33.64
N ALA A 341 -26.58 -26.46 33.90
CA ALA A 341 -27.66 -25.81 34.62
C ALA A 341 -29.00 -25.88 33.86
N ILE A 342 -28.97 -25.71 32.53
CA ILE A 342 -30.15 -25.87 31.66
C ILE A 342 -30.63 -27.32 31.68
N LEU A 343 -29.75 -28.29 31.41
CA LEU A 343 -30.09 -29.71 31.40
C LEU A 343 -30.65 -30.16 32.75
N ARG A 344 -30.03 -29.73 33.86
CA ARG A 344 -30.50 -30.01 35.22
C ARG A 344 -31.91 -29.46 35.47
N ARG A 345 -32.28 -28.33 34.86
CA ARG A 345 -33.60 -27.71 35.04
C ARG A 345 -34.71 -28.37 34.19
N TYR A 346 -34.34 -29.08 33.12
CA TYR A 346 -35.29 -29.72 32.20
C TYR A 346 -35.35 -31.26 32.34
N LEU A 347 -34.34 -31.90 32.92
CA LEU A 347 -34.28 -33.36 33.13
C LEU A 347 -34.56 -33.79 34.59
N LEU A 348 -34.55 -32.85 35.54
CA LEU A 348 -35.03 -33.01 36.91
C LEU A 348 -36.14 -31.98 37.14
#